data_AF-A0A2J8RM31-F1
#
_entry.id   AF-A0A2J8RM31-F1
#
_cell.length_a   1.000
_cell.length_b   1.000
_cell.length_c   1.000
_cell.angle_alpha   90.00
_cell.angle_beta   90.00
_cell.angle_gamma   90.00
#
_symmetry.space_group_name_H-M   'P 1'
#
loop_
_entity.id
_entity.type
_entity.pdbx_description
1 polymer ?
#
loop_
_entity_poly.entity_id
_entity_poly.type
_entity_poly.pdbx_seq_one_letter_code
_entity_poly.pdbx_strand_id
1 'polypeptide(L)'
;IFWVSCEAGTYIRTLCVHLGLLLGVGGQMQELRRVRSGVMSEKDHMVTMHDVLDAQWLYDNHKDESYLRRVVYPLEKLLTSHKRLVMKDSAVNAICYGAKIMLPGVLRYEDGIEVNQEIVVITTKGEAICMAIALMTTAVISTCDHGIVAKIKRVIMERDTYPRKWGLGPKASQKKLMIKQGLLDKHGKPTDSTPATWKQEYVDYR
;
A
#
# COMPACT_ATOMS: atom_id res chain seq x y z
N ILE A 1 37.61 12.59 -1.11
CA ILE A 1 36.44 11.69 -1.32
C ILE A 1 35.73 11.56 0.03
N PHE A 2 34.40 11.71 0.09
CA PHE A 2 33.63 11.55 1.33
C PHE A 2 32.31 10.83 1.06
N TRP A 3 31.75 10.22 2.10
CA TRP A 3 30.43 9.59 2.09
C TRP A 3 29.43 10.48 2.81
N VAL A 4 28.23 10.63 2.27
CA VAL A 4 27.18 11.46 2.85
C VAL A 4 25.83 10.76 2.76
N SER A 5 25.08 10.79 3.88
CA SER A 5 23.67 10.43 3.94
C SER A 5 22.87 11.72 4.12
N CYS A 6 21.84 11.91 3.30
CA CYS A 6 21.07 13.14 3.28
C CYS A 6 19.62 12.86 2.92
N GLU A 7 18.74 13.81 3.25
CA GLU A 7 17.34 13.75 2.85
C GLU A 7 17.18 13.93 1.33
N ALA A 8 16.08 13.41 0.78
CA ALA A 8 15.71 13.64 -0.61
C ALA A 8 15.58 15.15 -0.89
N GLY A 9 16.12 15.59 -2.03
CA GLY A 9 16.15 17.02 -2.39
C GLY A 9 17.43 17.75 -1.97
N THR A 10 18.34 17.10 -1.25
CA THR A 10 19.64 17.71 -0.90
C THR A 10 20.54 17.84 -2.14
N TYR A 11 21.01 19.05 -2.43
CA TYR A 11 21.91 19.33 -3.55
C TYR A 11 23.38 19.14 -3.15
N ILE A 12 23.95 17.98 -3.47
CA ILE A 12 25.35 17.65 -3.13
C ILE A 12 26.36 18.62 -3.78
N ARG A 13 26.05 19.15 -4.97
CA ARG A 13 26.88 20.19 -5.60
C ARG A 13 27.01 21.43 -4.72
N THR A 14 25.90 21.90 -4.16
CA THR A 14 25.86 23.05 -3.25
C THR A 14 26.61 22.76 -1.96
N LEU A 15 26.48 21.54 -1.42
CA LEU A 15 27.26 21.11 -0.26
C LEU A 15 28.77 21.22 -0.50
N CYS A 16 29.27 20.78 -1.67
CA CYS A 16 30.70 20.92 -2.02
C CYS A 16 31.15 22.39 -2.10
N VAL A 17 30.30 23.28 -2.65
CA VAL A 17 30.59 24.72 -2.67
C VAL A 17 30.65 25.29 -1.25
N HIS A 18 29.69 24.95 -0.40
CA HIS A 18 29.65 25.41 1.00
C HIS A 18 30.87 24.93 1.79
N LEU A 19 31.31 23.69 1.62
CA LEU A 19 32.54 23.18 2.23
C LEU A 19 33.76 23.99 1.77
N GLY A 20 33.84 24.33 0.48
CA GLY A 20 34.89 25.18 -0.06
C GLY A 20 34.91 26.59 0.51
N LEU A 21 33.73 27.19 0.72
CA LEU A 21 33.58 28.50 1.35
C LEU A 21 34.00 28.47 2.83
N LEU A 22 33.59 27.44 3.57
CA LEU A 22 33.97 27.23 4.98
C LEU A 22 35.49 27.08 5.17
N LEU A 23 36.17 26.45 4.20
CA LEU A 23 37.62 26.28 4.22
C LEU A 23 38.40 27.48 3.67
N GLY A 24 37.72 28.48 3.10
CA GLY A 24 38.33 29.70 2.55
C GLY A 24 39.10 29.53 1.23
N VAL A 25 39.19 28.31 0.69
CA VAL A 25 39.93 28.01 -0.55
C VAL A 25 39.02 27.84 -1.78
N GLY A 26 37.69 27.84 -1.58
CA GLY A 26 36.73 27.49 -2.61
C GLY A 26 36.62 25.98 -2.84
N GLY A 27 35.58 25.56 -3.55
CA GLY A 27 35.32 24.13 -3.76
C GLY A 27 34.26 23.89 -4.82
N GLN A 28 34.46 22.86 -5.62
CA GLN A 28 33.50 22.41 -6.64
C GLN A 28 33.38 20.90 -6.64
N MET A 29 32.20 20.41 -7.03
CA MET A 29 31.95 18.99 -7.16
C MET A 29 32.57 18.47 -8.46
N GLN A 30 33.59 17.63 -8.35
CA GLN A 30 34.25 16.99 -9.50
C GLN A 30 33.40 15.84 -10.05
N GLU A 31 33.05 14.87 -9.21
CA GLU A 31 32.28 13.68 -9.57
C GLU A 31 31.27 13.33 -8.48
N LEU A 32 30.21 12.61 -8.85
CA LEU A 32 29.18 12.15 -7.93
C LEU A 32 28.68 10.77 -8.33
N ARG A 33 28.69 9.83 -7.38
CA ARG A 33 28.06 8.52 -7.51
C ARG A 33 27.02 8.35 -6.40
N ARG A 34 25.77 8.07 -6.79
CA ARG A 34 24.71 7.72 -5.83
C ARG A 34 24.77 6.23 -5.53
N VAL A 35 25.12 5.89 -4.29
CA VAL A 35 25.32 4.50 -3.82
C VAL A 35 24.04 3.86 -3.23
N ARG A 36 23.03 4.67 -2.88
CA ARG A 36 21.74 4.23 -2.33
C ARG A 36 20.62 5.19 -2.72
N SER A 37 19.44 4.64 -2.99
CA SER A 37 18.19 5.37 -3.20
C SER A 37 17.04 4.63 -2.49
N GLY A 38 16.51 5.22 -1.41
CA GLY A 38 15.52 4.55 -0.57
C GLY A 38 16.05 3.23 -0.01
N VAL A 39 15.31 2.14 -0.25
CA VAL A 39 15.66 0.78 0.17
C VAL A 39 16.61 0.04 -0.78
N MET A 40 16.97 0.64 -1.92
CA MET A 40 17.84 0.02 -2.93
C MET A 40 19.26 0.58 -2.83
N SER A 41 20.27 -0.29 -2.71
CA SER A 41 21.69 0.08 -2.81
C SER A 41 22.35 -0.48 -4.06
N GLU A 42 23.55 0.00 -4.38
CA GLU A 42 24.35 -0.52 -5.50
C GLU A 42 24.73 -2.01 -5.36
N LYS A 43 24.61 -2.58 -4.15
CA LYS A 43 24.84 -4.00 -3.88
C LYS A 43 23.58 -4.84 -4.08
N ASP A 44 22.41 -4.20 -4.17
CA ASP A 44 21.11 -4.86 -4.26
C ASP A 44 20.67 -4.96 -5.72
N HIS A 45 21.24 -5.93 -6.44
CA HIS A 45 20.83 -6.26 -7.82
C HIS A 45 20.84 -5.06 -8.78
N MET A 46 21.88 -4.23 -8.71
CA MET A 46 22.11 -3.17 -9.68
C MET A 46 22.43 -3.80 -11.05
N VAL A 47 21.69 -3.39 -12.07
CA VAL A 47 21.85 -3.82 -13.46
C VAL A 47 22.34 -2.67 -14.33
N THR A 48 22.96 -3.00 -15.45
CA THR A 48 23.43 -2.06 -16.47
C THR A 48 22.45 -1.99 -17.64
N MET A 49 22.60 -0.96 -18.48
CA MET A 49 21.82 -0.86 -19.72
C MET A 49 22.09 -2.01 -20.70
N HIS A 50 23.28 -2.62 -20.64
CA HIS A 50 23.61 -3.79 -21.44
C HIS A 50 22.83 -5.02 -20.97
N ASP A 51 22.72 -5.23 -19.66
CA ASP A 51 21.92 -6.34 -19.10
C ASP A 51 20.45 -6.24 -19.53
N VAL A 52 19.90 -5.02 -19.57
CA VAL A 52 18.51 -4.78 -20.03
C VAL A 52 18.34 -5.14 -21.50
N LEU A 53 19.30 -4.75 -22.35
CA LEU A 53 19.28 -5.05 -23.78
C LEU A 53 19.36 -6.57 -24.03
N ASP A 54 20.31 -7.23 -23.37
CA ASP A 54 20.54 -8.66 -23.52
C ASP A 54 19.36 -9.49 -23.00
N ALA A 55 18.75 -9.07 -21.88
CA ALA A 55 17.57 -9.71 -21.34
C ALA A 55 16.37 -9.63 -22.29
N GLN A 56 16.17 -8.49 -22.94
CA GLN A 56 15.11 -8.32 -23.95
C GLN A 56 15.38 -9.18 -25.19
N TRP A 57 16.62 -9.18 -25.70
CA TRP A 57 17.00 -9.97 -26.87
C TRP A 57 16.80 -11.47 -26.62
N LEU A 58 17.20 -11.98 -25.45
CA LEU A 58 17.05 -13.39 -25.09
C LEU A 58 15.57 -13.80 -25.07
N TYR A 59 14.71 -12.96 -24.49
CA TYR A 59 13.27 -13.19 -24.49
C TYR A 59 12.68 -13.21 -25.90
N ASP A 60 13.08 -12.29 -26.77
CA ASP A 60 12.52 -12.20 -28.12
C ASP A 60 12.91 -13.40 -29.00
N ASN A 61 14.17 -13.84 -28.92
CA ASN A 61 14.72 -14.89 -29.79
C ASN A 61 14.52 -16.31 -29.25
N HIS A 62 14.55 -16.48 -27.93
CA HIS A 62 14.55 -17.80 -27.29
C HIS A 62 13.34 -18.03 -26.39
N LYS A 63 12.48 -17.02 -26.18
CA LYS A 63 11.33 -17.07 -25.24
C LYS A 63 11.74 -17.44 -23.81
N ASP A 64 13.00 -17.20 -23.46
CA ASP A 64 13.51 -17.40 -22.11
C ASP A 64 13.31 -16.12 -21.28
N GLU A 65 12.46 -16.22 -20.26
CA GLU A 65 12.13 -15.12 -19.35
C GLU A 65 13.11 -14.98 -18.17
N SER A 66 14.01 -15.94 -17.96
CA SER A 66 14.84 -16.03 -16.75
C SER A 66 15.68 -14.77 -16.54
N TYR A 67 16.30 -14.26 -17.61
CA TYR A 67 17.13 -13.06 -17.54
C TYR A 67 16.27 -11.80 -17.32
N LEU A 68 15.14 -11.69 -18.00
CA LEU A 68 14.21 -10.56 -17.86
C LEU A 68 13.65 -10.48 -16.43
N ARG A 69 13.28 -11.62 -15.84
CA ARG A 69 12.81 -11.71 -14.45
C ARG A 69 13.89 -11.41 -13.41
N ARG A 70 15.17 -11.51 -13.77
CA ARG A 70 16.31 -11.07 -12.94
C ARG A 70 16.51 -9.55 -13.02
N VAL A 71 16.32 -8.97 -14.21
CA VAL A 71 16.49 -7.52 -14.44
C VAL A 71 15.33 -6.72 -13.85
N VAL A 72 14.10 -7.21 -14.00
CA VAL A 72 12.88 -6.53 -13.53
C VAL A 72 12.47 -7.06 -12.16
N TYR A 73 12.63 -6.23 -11.13
CA TYR A 73 12.19 -6.55 -9.77
C TYR A 73 10.71 -6.22 -9.53
N PRO A 74 10.01 -6.99 -8.68
CA PRO A 74 8.67 -6.64 -8.23
C PRO A 74 8.69 -5.35 -7.41
N LEU A 75 7.67 -4.51 -7.61
CA LEU A 75 7.55 -3.20 -6.94
C LEU A 75 7.48 -3.32 -5.42
N GLU A 76 7.00 -4.46 -4.91
CA GLU A 76 6.90 -4.80 -3.50
C GLU A 76 8.26 -4.63 -2.77
N LYS A 77 9.38 -4.81 -3.48
CA LYS A 77 10.73 -4.60 -2.94
C LYS A 77 10.90 -3.19 -2.38
N LEU A 78 10.32 -2.18 -3.03
CA LEU A 78 10.39 -0.77 -2.64
C LEU A 78 9.59 -0.47 -1.36
N LEU A 79 8.64 -1.33 -1.00
CA LEU A 79 7.70 -1.09 0.09
C LEU A 79 8.08 -1.81 1.39
N THR A 80 9.21 -2.53 1.39
CA THR A 80 9.69 -3.36 2.51
C THR A 80 9.96 -2.59 3.81
N SER A 81 10.17 -1.28 3.75
CA SER A 81 10.36 -0.42 4.94
C SER A 81 9.07 -0.08 5.68
N HIS A 82 7.90 -0.26 5.04
CA HIS A 82 6.61 0.12 5.62
C HIS A 82 6.02 -1.02 6.44
N LYS A 83 5.31 -0.66 7.52
CA LYS A 83 4.53 -1.60 8.33
C LYS A 83 3.39 -2.18 7.49
N ARG A 84 3.12 -3.48 7.67
CA ARG A 84 2.19 -4.23 6.82
C ARG A 84 0.83 -4.43 7.47
N LEU A 85 -0.22 -4.29 6.65
CA LEU A 85 -1.59 -4.68 6.97
C LEU A 85 -2.05 -5.73 5.95
N VAL A 86 -2.35 -6.95 6.40
CA VAL A 86 -2.78 -8.04 5.53
C VAL A 86 -4.30 -8.07 5.46
N MET A 87 -4.85 -8.02 4.24
CA MET A 87 -6.29 -8.02 4.00
C MET A 87 -6.82 -9.39 3.56
N LYS A 88 -8.09 -9.65 3.88
CA LYS A 88 -8.86 -10.76 3.31
C LYS A 88 -9.07 -10.54 1.82
N ASP A 89 -8.96 -11.60 1.03
CA ASP A 89 -9.18 -11.60 -0.43
C ASP A 89 -10.52 -10.97 -0.84
N SER A 90 -11.57 -11.12 -0.02
CA SER A 90 -12.88 -10.52 -0.27
C SER A 90 -12.91 -8.99 -0.19
N ALA A 91 -11.96 -8.37 0.49
CA ALA A 91 -11.86 -6.93 0.66
C ALA A 91 -10.93 -6.28 -0.37
N VAL A 92 -10.04 -7.05 -1.01
CA VAL A 92 -9.00 -6.53 -1.93
C VAL A 92 -9.58 -5.67 -3.04
N ASN A 93 -10.54 -6.21 -3.81
CA ASN A 93 -11.06 -5.46 -4.95
C ASN A 93 -11.78 -4.17 -4.51
N ALA A 94 -12.47 -4.17 -3.36
CA ALA A 94 -13.09 -2.95 -2.84
C ALA A 94 -12.05 -1.83 -2.59
N ILE A 95 -10.87 -2.20 -2.07
CA ILE A 95 -9.75 -1.27 -1.86
C ILE A 95 -9.19 -0.77 -3.20
N CYS A 96 -9.11 -1.62 -4.22
CA CYS A 96 -8.71 -1.21 -5.58
C CYS A 96 -9.66 -0.16 -6.20
N TYR A 97 -10.94 -0.16 -5.79
CA TYR A 97 -11.92 0.87 -6.14
C TYR A 97 -11.89 2.11 -5.23
N GLY A 98 -11.02 2.15 -4.22
CA GLY A 98 -10.88 3.28 -3.30
C GLY A 98 -11.74 3.19 -2.03
N ALA A 99 -12.31 2.03 -1.70
CA ALA A 99 -13.05 1.86 -0.45
C ALA A 99 -12.14 2.02 0.78
N LYS A 100 -12.68 2.57 1.87
CA LYS A 100 -11.98 2.68 3.15
C LYS A 100 -11.57 1.30 3.67
N ILE A 101 -10.43 1.21 4.34
CA ILE A 101 -9.94 -0.06 4.91
C ILE A 101 -10.63 -0.27 6.25
N MET A 102 -11.60 -1.18 6.27
CA MET A 102 -12.42 -1.48 7.44
C MET A 102 -11.83 -2.66 8.23
N LEU A 103 -11.94 -2.61 9.55
CA LEU A 103 -11.40 -3.62 10.46
C LEU A 103 -11.87 -5.06 10.15
N PRO A 104 -13.14 -5.33 9.77
CA PRO A 104 -13.58 -6.70 9.42
C PRO A 104 -12.84 -7.32 8.22
N GLY A 105 -12.24 -6.47 7.37
CA GLY A 105 -11.45 -6.90 6.22
C GLY A 105 -9.99 -7.23 6.55
N VAL A 106 -9.50 -6.83 7.73
CA VAL A 106 -8.12 -7.08 8.17
C VAL A 106 -8.01 -8.53 8.63
N LEU A 107 -6.92 -9.19 8.21
CA LEU A 107 -6.58 -10.55 8.61
C LEU A 107 -5.42 -10.59 9.58
N ARG A 108 -4.37 -9.80 9.31
CA ARG A 108 -3.18 -9.66 10.16
C ARG A 108 -2.67 -8.23 10.07
N TYR A 109 -1.94 -7.79 11.08
CA TYR A 109 -1.33 -6.48 11.14
C TYR A 109 0.03 -6.60 11.82
N GLU A 110 0.95 -5.71 11.48
CA GLU A 110 2.25 -5.64 12.10
C GLU A 110 2.19 -4.91 13.44
N ASP A 111 3.14 -5.22 14.33
CA ASP A 111 3.27 -4.53 15.61
C ASP A 111 3.93 -3.14 15.46
N GLY A 112 3.59 -2.24 16.38
CA GLY A 112 4.07 -0.86 16.42
C GLY A 112 3.53 0.02 15.28
N ILE A 113 2.27 -0.18 14.88
CA ILE A 113 1.56 0.74 14.00
C ILE A 113 1.03 1.90 14.85
N GLU A 114 1.41 3.11 14.48
CA GLU A 114 0.97 4.36 15.10
C GLU A 114 -0.02 5.13 14.23
N VAL A 115 -0.83 6.00 14.85
CA VAL A 115 -1.77 6.86 14.11
C VAL A 115 -0.99 7.82 13.21
N ASN A 116 -1.51 8.04 12.00
CA ASN A 116 -0.90 8.84 10.93
C ASN A 116 0.39 8.27 10.32
N GLN A 117 0.79 7.05 10.70
CA GLN A 117 1.92 6.37 10.07
C GLN A 117 1.57 5.87 8.66
N GLU A 118 2.53 5.95 7.75
CA GLU A 118 2.41 5.32 6.43
C GLU A 118 2.62 3.81 6.50
N ILE A 119 1.65 3.07 5.99
CA ILE A 119 1.62 1.61 5.99
C ILE A 119 1.37 1.09 4.57
N VAL A 120 1.79 -0.15 4.33
CA VAL A 120 1.47 -0.89 3.11
C VAL A 120 0.39 -1.92 3.39
N VAL A 121 -0.62 -1.97 2.52
CA VAL A 121 -1.70 -2.94 2.60
C VAL A 121 -1.44 -4.02 1.57
N ILE A 122 -1.40 -5.27 2.01
CA ILE A 122 -0.98 -6.41 1.20
C ILE A 122 -2.02 -7.53 1.19
N THR A 123 -1.98 -8.35 0.14
CA THR A 123 -2.73 -9.61 0.10
C THR A 123 -2.05 -10.68 0.97
N THR A 124 -2.72 -11.81 1.16
CA THR A 124 -2.13 -13.00 1.80
C THR A 124 -0.94 -13.58 1.03
N LYS A 125 -0.83 -13.26 -0.27
CA LYS A 125 0.28 -13.66 -1.15
C LYS A 125 1.47 -12.70 -1.10
N GLY A 126 1.34 -11.57 -0.40
CA GLY A 126 2.38 -10.54 -0.32
C GLY A 126 2.34 -9.49 -1.43
N GLU A 127 1.30 -9.48 -2.27
CA GLU A 127 1.12 -8.46 -3.32
C GLU A 127 0.70 -7.13 -2.70
N ALA A 128 1.27 -6.02 -3.17
CA ALA A 128 0.92 -4.70 -2.66
C ALA A 128 -0.40 -4.20 -3.25
N ILE A 129 -1.42 -4.04 -2.40
CA ILE A 129 -2.74 -3.54 -2.79
C ILE A 129 -2.70 -2.01 -2.89
N CYS A 130 -2.30 -1.35 -1.80
CA CYS A 130 -2.23 0.10 -1.73
C CYS A 130 -1.29 0.57 -0.60
N MET A 131 -0.87 1.83 -0.71
CA MET A 131 -0.31 2.59 0.40
C MET A 131 -1.44 3.32 1.13
N ALA A 132 -1.37 3.32 2.46
CA ALA A 132 -2.39 3.92 3.31
C ALA A 132 -1.77 4.63 4.52
N ILE A 133 -2.56 5.49 5.15
CA ILE A 133 -2.25 6.17 6.40
C ILE A 133 -3.08 5.53 7.50
N ALA A 134 -2.43 5.00 8.54
CA ALA A 134 -3.10 4.38 9.66
C ALA A 134 -3.94 5.38 10.46
N LEU A 135 -5.17 5.01 10.80
CA LEU A 135 -6.09 5.78 11.65
C LEU A 135 -6.25 5.15 13.04
N MET A 136 -5.71 3.95 13.25
CA MET A 136 -5.75 3.20 14.49
C MET A 136 -4.34 2.72 14.84
N THR A 137 -4.03 2.67 16.14
CA THR A 137 -2.80 2.02 16.62
C THR A 137 -2.96 0.50 16.65
N THR A 138 -1.86 -0.24 16.75
CA THR A 138 -1.89 -1.71 16.93
C THR A 138 -2.80 -2.14 18.08
N ALA A 139 -2.74 -1.44 19.23
CA ALA A 139 -3.58 -1.73 20.39
C ALA A 139 -5.08 -1.58 20.05
N VAL A 140 -5.47 -0.49 19.37
CA VAL A 140 -6.86 -0.23 18.99
C VAL A 140 -7.36 -1.26 17.98
N ILE A 141 -6.52 -1.63 16.99
CA ILE A 141 -6.85 -2.69 16.01
C ILE A 141 -7.13 -4.03 16.72
N SER A 142 -6.46 -4.30 17.84
CA SER A 142 -6.64 -5.54 18.61
C SER A 142 -7.90 -5.56 19.49
N THR A 143 -8.35 -4.40 19.98
CA THR A 143 -9.45 -4.32 20.96
C THR A 143 -10.80 -3.95 20.36
N CYS A 144 -10.81 -3.27 19.21
CA CYS A 144 -12.07 -2.82 18.60
C CYS A 144 -12.73 -3.92 17.76
N ASP A 145 -14.06 -3.93 17.73
CA ASP A 145 -14.83 -4.86 16.87
C ASP A 145 -15.15 -4.29 15.48
N HIS A 146 -15.05 -2.96 15.33
CA HIS A 146 -15.44 -2.23 14.12
C HIS A 146 -14.66 -0.92 13.96
N GLY A 147 -14.68 -0.36 12.76
CA GLY A 147 -14.10 0.95 12.44
C GLY A 147 -13.20 0.96 11.21
N ILE A 148 -12.71 2.15 10.87
CA ILE A 148 -11.81 2.40 9.74
C ILE A 148 -10.37 2.31 10.27
N VAL A 149 -9.62 1.33 9.78
CA VAL A 149 -8.24 1.08 10.20
C VAL A 149 -7.26 2.03 9.52
N ALA A 150 -7.49 2.32 8.24
CA ALA A 150 -6.60 3.18 7.47
C ALA A 150 -7.31 3.90 6.32
N LYS A 151 -6.80 5.06 5.95
CA LYS A 151 -7.21 5.84 4.78
C LYS A 151 -6.25 5.60 3.63
N ILE A 152 -6.78 5.30 2.44
CA ILE A 152 -5.96 5.10 1.25
C ILE A 152 -5.22 6.38 0.88
N LYS A 153 -3.91 6.27 0.67
CA LYS A 153 -3.04 7.32 0.10
C LYS A 153 -2.85 7.10 -1.40
N ARG A 154 -2.55 5.86 -1.82
CA ARG A 154 -2.35 5.50 -3.23
C ARG A 154 -2.67 4.03 -3.49
N VAL A 155 -3.57 3.75 -4.43
CA VAL A 155 -3.83 2.39 -4.92
C VAL A 155 -2.73 1.98 -5.90
N ILE A 156 -2.23 0.74 -5.76
CA ILE A 156 -1.19 0.15 -6.60
C ILE A 156 -1.78 -0.97 -7.47
N MET A 157 -2.51 -1.90 -6.84
CA MET A 157 -3.10 -3.05 -7.52
C MET A 157 -4.21 -2.62 -8.49
N GLU A 158 -4.28 -3.29 -9.63
CA GLU A 158 -5.32 -3.07 -10.63
C GLU A 158 -6.70 -3.47 -10.10
N ARG A 159 -7.73 -2.91 -10.72
CA ARG A 159 -9.12 -3.28 -10.43
C ARG A 159 -9.39 -4.65 -11.04
N ASP A 160 -10.27 -5.41 -10.39
CA ASP A 160 -10.71 -6.71 -10.87
C ASP A 160 -9.63 -7.81 -10.96
N THR A 161 -8.43 -7.58 -10.42
CA THR A 161 -7.44 -8.65 -10.12
C THR A 161 -8.00 -9.69 -9.15
N TYR A 162 -8.87 -9.26 -8.22
CA TYR A 162 -9.63 -10.11 -7.32
C TYR A 162 -11.13 -9.97 -7.57
N PRO A 163 -11.96 -11.01 -7.36
CA PRO A 163 -13.39 -10.96 -7.62
C PRO A 163 -14.12 -9.97 -6.71
N ARG A 164 -15.19 -9.36 -7.24
CA ARG A 164 -16.05 -8.44 -6.47
C ARG A 164 -16.88 -9.22 -5.45
N LYS A 165 -16.54 -9.09 -4.17
CA LYS A 165 -17.24 -9.78 -3.07
C LYS A 165 -17.96 -8.84 -2.08
N TRP A 166 -18.00 -7.53 -2.35
CA TRP A 166 -18.73 -6.59 -1.50
C TRP A 166 -20.24 -6.82 -1.56
N GLY A 167 -20.94 -6.61 -0.44
CA GLY A 167 -22.40 -6.78 -0.36
C GLY A 167 -22.89 -8.23 -0.31
N LEU A 168 -22.00 -9.20 -0.08
CA LEU A 168 -22.28 -10.61 0.17
C LEU A 168 -22.12 -11.03 1.64
N GLY A 169 -21.69 -10.10 2.52
CA GLY A 169 -21.52 -10.37 3.95
C GLY A 169 -22.86 -10.59 4.68
N PRO A 170 -22.87 -11.24 5.86
CA PRO A 170 -24.09 -11.64 6.56
C PRO A 170 -25.10 -10.49 6.77
N LYS A 171 -24.62 -9.35 7.29
CA LYS A 171 -25.46 -8.15 7.50
C LYS A 171 -25.93 -7.51 6.19
N ALA A 172 -25.15 -7.57 5.12
CA ALA A 172 -25.54 -7.03 3.80
C ALA A 172 -26.60 -7.91 3.12
N SER A 173 -26.45 -9.22 3.22
CA SER A 173 -27.44 -10.20 2.74
C SER A 173 -28.74 -10.10 3.52
N GLN A 174 -28.67 -9.94 4.85
CA GLN A 174 -29.85 -9.70 5.69
C GLN A 174 -30.56 -8.39 5.31
N LYS A 175 -29.82 -7.29 5.12
CA LYS A 175 -30.39 -6.02 4.64
C LYS A 175 -31.12 -6.18 3.30
N LYS A 176 -30.51 -6.87 2.33
CA LYS A 176 -31.16 -7.15 1.03
C LYS A 176 -32.42 -8.01 1.17
N LEU A 177 -32.40 -9.00 2.06
CA LEU A 177 -33.57 -9.84 2.35
C LEU A 177 -34.71 -9.02 2.98
N MET A 178 -34.39 -8.15 3.93
CA MET A 178 -35.37 -7.28 4.59
C MET A 178 -35.99 -6.26 3.64
N ILE A 179 -35.22 -5.72 2.69
CA ILE A 179 -35.75 -4.89 1.59
C ILE A 179 -36.72 -5.70 0.73
N LYS A 180 -36.37 -6.94 0.37
CA LYS A 180 -37.24 -7.83 -0.41
C LYS A 180 -38.54 -8.21 0.34
N GLN A 181 -38.47 -8.30 1.67
CA GLN A 181 -39.62 -8.57 2.55
C GLN A 181 -40.47 -7.32 2.84
N GLY A 182 -40.09 -6.13 2.34
CA GLY A 182 -40.80 -4.87 2.61
C GLY A 182 -40.61 -4.33 4.02
N LEU A 183 -39.69 -4.90 4.81
CA LEU A 183 -39.39 -4.46 6.18
C LEU A 183 -38.46 -3.24 6.20
N LEU A 184 -37.85 -2.89 5.07
CA LEU A 184 -37.03 -1.69 4.85
C LEU A 184 -37.45 -1.03 3.53
N ASP A 185 -37.20 0.27 3.38
CA ASP A 185 -37.48 0.97 2.13
C ASP A 185 -36.55 0.52 0.98
N LYS A 186 -36.82 0.99 -0.25
CA LYS A 186 -35.98 0.73 -1.43
C LYS A 186 -34.51 1.18 -1.31
N HIS A 187 -34.20 2.05 -0.35
CA HIS A 187 -32.86 2.56 -0.05
C HIS A 187 -32.25 1.92 1.21
N GLY A 188 -32.95 0.96 1.83
CA GLY A 188 -32.54 0.28 3.05
C GLY A 188 -32.63 1.13 4.32
N LYS A 189 -33.48 2.16 4.36
CA LYS A 189 -33.83 2.93 5.55
C LYS A 189 -34.94 2.23 6.36
N PRO A 190 -34.99 2.44 7.68
CA PRO A 190 -36.05 1.89 8.52
C PRO A 190 -37.45 2.46 8.16
N THR A 191 -38.45 1.59 8.17
CA THR A 191 -39.88 1.89 8.09
C THR A 191 -40.57 1.50 9.41
N ASP A 192 -41.89 1.67 9.49
CA ASP A 192 -42.69 1.26 10.66
C ASP A 192 -42.65 -0.25 10.88
N SER A 193 -42.53 -1.02 9.80
CA SER A 193 -42.42 -2.48 9.80
C SER A 193 -41.04 -3.00 10.15
N THR A 194 -40.02 -2.15 10.34
CA THR A 194 -38.66 -2.60 10.63
C THR A 194 -38.55 -3.11 12.08
N PRO A 195 -38.04 -4.33 12.30
CA PRO A 195 -37.80 -4.87 13.64
C PRO A 195 -36.95 -3.94 14.51
N ALA A 196 -37.32 -3.82 15.79
CA ALA A 196 -36.60 -2.98 16.77
C ALA A 196 -35.13 -3.40 16.94
N THR A 197 -34.85 -4.71 16.84
CA THR A 197 -33.48 -5.26 16.89
C THR A 197 -32.58 -4.72 15.78
N TRP A 198 -33.11 -4.56 14.56
CA TRP A 198 -32.35 -3.97 13.46
C TRP A 198 -32.07 -2.49 13.68
N LYS A 199 -33.03 -1.74 14.26
CA LYS A 199 -32.84 -0.32 14.57
C LYS A 199 -31.76 -0.09 15.64
N GLN A 200 -31.60 -1.02 16.58
CA GLN A 200 -30.61 -0.92 17.66
C GLN A 200 -29.21 -1.42 17.24
N GLU A 201 -29.13 -2.49 16.45
CA GLU A 201 -27.84 -3.08 16.08
C GLU A 201 -27.20 -2.51 14.81
N TYR A 202 -27.99 -1.93 13.89
CA TYR A 202 -27.47 -1.47 12.62
C TYR A 202 -26.82 -0.09 12.73
N VAL A 203 -25.51 -0.03 12.51
CA VAL A 203 -24.75 1.22 12.45
C VAL A 203 -24.30 1.47 11.01
N ASP A 204 -24.69 2.62 10.44
CA ASP A 204 -24.26 3.05 9.10
C ASP A 204 -22.94 3.83 9.21
N TYR A 205 -21.83 3.15 8.95
CA TYR A 205 -20.49 3.74 8.95
C TYR A 205 -20.22 4.46 7.61
N ARG A 206 -20.79 5.65 7.44
CA ARG A 206 -20.51 6.51 6.27
C ARG A 206 -19.11 7.12 6.33
#